data_AF-A0A4U2D4U5-F1
#
_entry.id   AF-A0A4U2D4U5-F1
#
_cell.length_a   1.000
_cell.length_b   1.000
_cell.length_c   1.000
_cell.angle_alpha   90.00
_cell.angle_beta   90.00
_cell.angle_gamma   90.00
#
_symmetry.space_group_name_H-M   'P 1'
#
loop_
_entity.id
_entity.type
_entity.pdbx_description
1 polymer ?
#
loop_
_entity_poly.entity_id
_entity_poly.type
_entity_poly.pdbx_seq_one_letter_code
_entity_poly.pdbx_strand_id
1 'polypeptide(L)'
;MTKIVIIGGVAGGASAAARARRLSEEAEIIMFERGPFVSFANCGLPYHIGGDIEDRSKLLLQTPESFLARFNVDARVMNEVTSIDRTNKTVTVKNLVDGNHYSESYDFLLLSPGAGAVVPPISGIDNPLTHSLRNIPDMDRIIETIQMNKPEHATVVGGGFIGLEMMEAFHQLGIKTSLIEMADQVMTPVDREMAGFAHAEIRDKGIDLKLGVALESVKYIPNEHIASFDSGESEKHQHIEGELELTLNNGESLTTDILIMAIGVRPETKLAKEAGLQIGELGGIYTNEMMQTSDPSIYAVGDVVEEKDFVTGAQTLVPLAGPANRQGRTAADNMLGRNEIYQGTQGTAICKIFDLAVASTGKNEKQLKREGVDYEKVYVHTASHASYYPGAEIVSFKMLFAPKTGKILGAQAVGKDGVDKRIDVMAVAQRAGMTVDQLQHLELTYAPPYGSAKDVINQAAFVANNIIKGDATPIHFDEIATLSDNQLLLDVRNPGELENGGFIEGAINIPVDQLRHRMDELSKDKEIVIYCQVGLRGNVAYRQLVNNGFKARNLIGGYRTLMYAKA
;
A
#
# COMPACT_ATOMS: atom_id res chain seq x y z
N MET A 1 24.73 32.94 -12.93
CA MET A 1 24.83 31.47 -12.85
C MET A 1 23.84 31.04 -11.80
N THR A 2 22.88 30.17 -12.10
CA THR A 2 21.84 29.78 -11.14
C THR A 2 22.41 28.79 -10.14
N LYS A 3 22.26 29.05 -8.85
CA LYS A 3 22.63 28.14 -7.77
C LYS A 3 21.41 27.43 -7.20
N ILE A 4 21.40 26.11 -7.32
CA ILE A 4 20.32 25.23 -6.84
C ILE A 4 20.85 24.44 -5.64
N VAL A 5 20.17 24.59 -4.49
CA VAL A 5 20.43 23.79 -3.30
C VAL A 5 19.29 22.79 -3.11
N ILE A 6 19.63 21.53 -2.84
CA ILE A 6 18.67 20.43 -2.66
C ILE A 6 18.87 19.81 -1.28
N ILE A 7 17.80 19.66 -0.50
CA ILE A 7 17.81 19.04 0.84
C ILE A 7 17.15 17.66 0.77
N GLY A 8 17.95 16.61 0.95
CA GLY A 8 17.56 15.20 0.85
C GLY A 8 18.05 14.56 -0.45
N GLY A 9 18.87 13.51 -0.34
CA GLY A 9 19.61 12.92 -1.46
C GLY A 9 19.02 11.63 -2.03
N VAL A 10 17.74 11.34 -1.81
CA VAL A 10 17.07 10.09 -2.22
C VAL A 10 16.03 10.37 -3.32
N ALA A 11 14.82 9.81 -3.28
CA ALA A 11 13.89 9.78 -4.42
C ALA A 11 13.62 11.14 -5.09
N GLY A 12 13.13 12.13 -4.34
CA GLY A 12 12.79 13.45 -4.89
C GLY A 12 14.02 14.27 -5.26
N GLY A 13 14.91 14.49 -4.30
CA GLY A 13 16.09 15.34 -4.49
C GLY A 13 17.10 14.80 -5.51
N ALA A 14 17.40 13.50 -5.52
CA ALA A 14 18.33 12.93 -6.51
C ALA A 14 17.76 12.96 -7.94
N SER A 15 16.45 12.71 -8.09
CA SER A 15 15.74 12.86 -9.36
C SER A 15 15.82 14.30 -9.88
N ALA A 16 15.59 15.28 -8.99
CA ALA A 16 15.71 16.69 -9.31
C ALA A 16 17.14 17.09 -9.71
N ALA A 17 18.15 16.69 -8.93
CA ALA A 17 19.56 17.00 -9.19
C ALA A 17 20.00 16.50 -10.58
N ALA A 18 19.71 15.23 -10.89
CA ALA A 18 20.05 14.64 -12.17
C ALA A 18 19.31 15.32 -13.33
N ARG A 19 18.04 15.71 -13.14
CA ARG A 19 17.27 16.45 -14.15
C ARG A 19 17.81 17.86 -14.36
N ALA A 20 18.11 18.59 -13.29
CA ALA A 20 18.61 19.95 -13.34
C ALA A 20 19.92 20.05 -14.13
N ARG A 21 20.88 19.12 -13.92
CA ARG A 21 22.11 19.07 -14.74
C ARG A 21 21.81 18.88 -16.21
N ARG A 22 20.92 17.93 -16.57
CA ARG A 22 20.55 17.69 -17.98
C ARG A 22 19.88 18.89 -18.65
N LEU A 23 19.37 19.86 -17.88
CA LEU A 23 18.76 21.08 -18.38
C LEU A 23 19.76 22.24 -18.48
N SER A 24 20.80 22.27 -17.65
CA SER A 24 21.78 23.36 -17.63
C SER A 24 23.14 22.87 -17.15
N GLU A 25 24.15 23.01 -18.01
CA GLU A 25 25.56 22.78 -17.64
C GLU A 25 26.14 23.93 -16.80
N GLU A 26 25.52 25.11 -16.84
CA GLU A 26 25.98 26.28 -16.09
C GLU A 26 25.43 26.31 -14.66
N ALA A 27 24.38 25.54 -14.34
CA ALA A 27 23.83 25.58 -12.98
C ALA A 27 24.83 24.98 -11.97
N GLU A 28 25.04 25.69 -10.86
CA GLU A 28 25.71 25.11 -9.67
C GLU A 28 24.65 24.34 -8.89
N ILE A 29 24.89 23.04 -8.66
CA ILE A 29 23.92 22.15 -8.00
C ILE A 29 24.60 21.50 -6.79
N ILE A 30 24.11 21.83 -5.60
CA ILE A 30 24.57 21.27 -4.34
C ILE A 30 23.44 20.45 -3.73
N MET A 31 23.72 19.22 -3.33
CA MET A 31 22.75 18.32 -2.72
C MET A 31 23.24 17.89 -1.34
N PHE A 32 22.44 18.20 -0.31
CA PHE A 32 22.72 17.83 1.07
C PHE A 32 21.98 16.55 1.46
N GLU A 33 22.71 15.64 2.09
CA GLU A 33 22.16 14.43 2.69
C GLU A 33 22.74 14.28 4.11
N ARG A 34 21.85 14.15 5.10
CA ARG A 34 22.27 13.99 6.50
C ARG A 34 22.87 12.61 6.75
N GLY A 35 22.37 11.61 6.04
CA GLY A 35 22.88 10.24 6.12
C GLY A 35 24.18 10.04 5.33
N PRO A 36 24.77 8.84 5.45
CA PRO A 36 26.01 8.50 4.76
C PRO A 36 25.81 8.15 3.27
N PHE A 37 24.58 7.94 2.81
CA PHE A 37 24.28 7.44 1.46
C PHE A 37 23.26 8.32 0.73
N VAL A 38 23.51 8.57 -0.55
CA VAL A 38 22.55 9.14 -1.50
C VAL A 38 21.98 8.05 -2.39
N SER A 39 20.77 8.26 -2.93
CA SER A 39 20.15 7.37 -3.94
C SER A 39 20.18 5.89 -3.57
N PHE A 40 19.88 5.56 -2.32
CA PHE A 40 19.71 4.17 -1.92
C PHE A 40 18.26 3.69 -2.12
N ALA A 41 18.10 2.38 -2.30
CA ALA A 41 16.81 1.75 -2.54
C ALA A 41 16.07 1.49 -1.21
N ASN A 42 15.32 2.47 -0.70
CA ASN A 42 14.50 2.30 0.52
C ASN A 42 13.59 1.07 0.45
N CYS A 43 12.98 0.83 -0.72
CA CYS A 43 12.08 -0.30 -0.94
C CYS A 43 12.80 -1.66 -0.95
N GLY A 44 14.13 -1.69 -1.04
CA GLY A 44 14.92 -2.92 -1.01
C GLY A 44 15.32 -3.36 0.40
N LEU A 45 15.12 -2.53 1.43
CA LEU A 45 15.64 -2.79 2.78
C LEU A 45 15.03 -4.05 3.42
N PRO A 46 13.69 -4.27 3.42
CA PRO A 46 13.12 -5.50 4.00
C PRO A 46 13.62 -6.77 3.29
N TYR A 47 13.77 -6.71 1.96
CA TYR A 47 14.24 -7.82 1.13
C TYR A 47 15.72 -8.14 1.34
N HIS A 48 16.54 -7.17 1.76
CA HIS A 48 17.91 -7.46 2.20
C HIS A 48 17.93 -8.12 3.58
N ILE A 49 17.08 -7.66 4.51
CA ILE A 49 16.93 -8.27 5.84
C ILE A 49 16.48 -9.73 5.72
N GLY A 50 15.46 -10.01 4.89
CA GLY A 50 14.95 -11.37 4.64
C GLY A 50 15.88 -12.27 3.83
N GLY A 51 16.87 -11.70 3.14
CA GLY A 51 17.86 -12.43 2.35
C GLY A 51 17.56 -12.56 0.85
N ASP A 52 16.40 -12.10 0.37
CA ASP A 52 16.06 -12.06 -1.07
C ASP A 52 17.06 -11.24 -1.89
N ILE A 53 17.57 -10.15 -1.31
CA ILE A 53 18.66 -9.35 -1.87
C ILE A 53 19.91 -9.65 -1.03
N GLU A 54 20.73 -10.60 -1.45
CA GLU A 54 21.91 -11.02 -0.67
C GLU A 54 23.00 -9.93 -0.55
N ASP A 55 23.20 -9.14 -1.60
CA ASP A 55 24.30 -8.18 -1.69
C ASP A 55 23.85 -6.75 -1.32
N ARG A 56 24.31 -6.27 -0.16
CA ARG A 56 24.06 -4.91 0.35
C ARG A 56 24.41 -3.82 -0.65
N SER A 57 25.43 -4.02 -1.49
CA SER A 57 25.87 -3.03 -2.47
C SER A 57 24.81 -2.74 -3.55
N LYS A 58 23.91 -3.69 -3.82
CA LYS A 58 22.78 -3.50 -4.77
C LYS A 58 21.77 -2.46 -4.29
N LEU A 59 21.77 -2.14 -2.99
CA LEU A 59 20.92 -1.09 -2.42
C LEU A 59 21.47 0.32 -2.69
N LEU A 60 22.75 0.45 -3.07
CA LEU A 60 23.43 1.72 -3.31
C LEU A 60 23.50 2.03 -4.82
N LEU A 61 22.56 2.83 -5.32
CA LEU A 61 22.43 3.05 -6.77
C LEU A 61 23.39 4.12 -7.31
N GLN A 62 23.82 5.06 -6.48
CA GLN A 62 24.80 6.11 -6.79
C GLN A 62 25.63 6.45 -5.54
N THR A 63 26.79 7.08 -5.76
CA THR A 63 27.64 7.65 -4.71
C THR A 63 27.84 9.15 -4.97
N PRO A 64 28.36 9.92 -4.00
CA PRO A 64 28.76 11.30 -4.23
C PRO A 64 29.72 11.46 -5.42
N GLU A 65 30.70 10.55 -5.55
CA GLU A 65 31.69 10.57 -6.63
C GLU A 65 31.03 10.27 -7.98
N SER A 66 30.10 9.32 -8.03
CA SER A 66 29.38 9.01 -9.28
C SER A 66 28.45 10.15 -9.70
N PHE A 67 27.84 10.87 -8.74
CA PHE A 67 27.06 12.08 -9.00
C PHE A 67 27.94 13.21 -9.55
N LEU A 68 29.10 13.44 -8.95
CA LEU A 68 30.03 14.45 -9.42
C LEU A 68 30.53 14.12 -10.83
N ALA A 69 31.00 12.89 -11.06
CA ALA A 69 31.57 12.48 -12.34
C ALA A 69 30.55 12.49 -13.48
N ARG A 70 29.30 12.07 -13.21
CA ARG A 70 28.25 11.95 -14.25
C ARG A 70 27.44 13.21 -14.43
N PHE A 71 27.16 13.93 -13.36
CA PHE A 71 26.21 15.04 -13.34
C PHE A 71 26.81 16.34 -12.80
N ASN A 72 28.10 16.40 -12.47
CA ASN A 72 28.73 17.58 -11.88
C ASN A 72 27.87 18.18 -10.74
N VAL A 73 27.34 17.31 -9.88
CA VAL A 73 26.54 17.66 -8.69
C VAL A 73 27.45 17.48 -7.48
N ASP A 74 27.56 18.53 -6.66
CA ASP A 74 28.26 18.46 -5.38
C ASP A 74 27.33 17.85 -4.34
N ALA A 75 27.43 16.53 -4.17
CA ALA A 75 26.64 15.77 -3.20
C ALA A 75 27.40 15.65 -1.87
N ARG A 76 26.91 16.33 -0.83
CA ARG A 76 27.53 16.39 0.50
C ARG A 76 26.75 15.52 1.47
N VAL A 77 27.24 14.29 1.69
CA VAL A 77 26.73 13.36 2.71
C VAL A 77 27.20 13.78 4.11
N MET A 78 26.56 13.25 5.16
CA MET A 78 26.83 13.63 6.56
C MET A 78 26.73 15.15 6.80
N ASN A 79 25.91 15.85 6.00
CA ASN A 79 25.66 17.29 6.12
C ASN A 79 24.16 17.52 6.31
N GLU A 80 23.78 18.01 7.48
CA GLU A 80 22.39 18.29 7.84
C GLU A 80 22.11 19.78 7.71
N VAL A 81 21.09 20.15 6.92
CA VAL A 81 20.58 21.52 6.94
C VAL A 81 19.75 21.73 8.20
N THR A 82 20.10 22.72 9.01
CA THR A 82 19.49 22.96 10.32
C THR A 82 18.58 24.19 10.35
N SER A 83 18.72 25.13 9.41
CA SER A 83 17.81 26.28 9.27
C SER A 83 17.84 26.86 7.86
N ILE A 84 16.77 27.59 7.50
CA ILE A 84 16.62 28.30 6.22
C ILE A 84 16.36 29.78 6.53
N ASP A 85 17.22 30.67 6.03
CA ASP A 85 16.99 32.12 6.02
C ASP A 85 16.47 32.53 4.63
N ARG A 86 15.16 32.75 4.54
CA ARG A 86 14.49 33.14 3.28
C ARG A 86 14.87 34.55 2.83
N THR A 87 15.15 35.46 3.76
CA THR A 87 15.43 36.87 3.45
C THR A 87 16.80 36.99 2.80
N ASN A 88 17.79 36.34 3.37
CA ASN A 88 19.16 36.35 2.85
C ASN A 88 19.41 35.26 1.79
N LYS A 89 18.43 34.39 1.53
CA LYS A 89 18.51 33.22 0.64
C LYS A 89 19.71 32.32 0.95
N THR A 90 19.80 31.91 2.21
CA THR A 90 20.84 31.00 2.68
C THR A 90 20.26 29.87 3.52
N VAL A 91 21.01 28.77 3.61
CA VAL A 91 20.77 27.68 4.56
C VAL A 91 21.95 27.57 5.51
N THR A 92 21.69 27.17 6.76
CA THR A 92 22.75 26.78 7.71
C THR A 92 22.92 25.28 7.65
N VAL A 93 24.15 24.82 7.45
CA VAL A 93 24.51 23.41 7.32
C VAL A 93 25.42 23.02 8.47
N LYS A 94 25.13 21.88 9.09
CA LYS A 94 25.99 21.23 10.09
C LYS A 94 26.64 20.01 9.47
N ASN A 95 27.96 19.97 9.46
CA ASN A 95 28.70 18.75 9.16
C ASN A 95 28.66 17.83 10.39
N LEU A 96 28.14 16.62 10.23
CA LEU A 96 27.94 15.66 11.31
C LEU A 96 29.21 14.90 11.70
N VAL A 97 30.27 14.97 10.88
CA VAL A 97 31.56 14.34 11.16
C VAL A 97 32.36 15.17 12.17
N ASP A 98 32.44 16.49 11.98
CA ASP A 98 33.26 17.39 12.80
C ASP A 98 32.45 18.38 13.65
N GLY A 99 31.13 18.50 13.43
CA GLY A 99 30.24 19.40 14.14
C GLY A 99 30.26 20.85 13.65
N ASN A 100 31.06 21.17 12.63
CA ASN A 100 31.20 22.53 12.11
C ASN A 100 29.92 23.00 11.41
N HIS A 101 29.63 24.29 11.56
CA HIS A 101 28.49 24.95 10.92
C HIS A 101 28.98 25.95 9.88
N TYR A 102 28.29 26.01 8.73
CA TYR A 102 28.54 27.00 7.69
C TYR A 102 27.24 27.41 7.01
N SER A 103 27.29 28.50 6.26
CA SER A 103 26.16 29.00 5.48
C SER A 103 26.38 28.72 3.99
N GLU A 104 25.33 28.33 3.29
CA GLU A 104 25.32 28.10 1.84
C GLU A 104 24.19 28.91 1.19
N SER A 105 24.50 29.68 0.15
CA SER A 105 23.51 30.51 -0.56
C SER A 105 22.77 29.72 -1.63
N TYR A 106 21.59 30.20 -2.03
CA TYR A 106 20.82 29.63 -3.13
C TYR A 106 20.07 30.69 -3.93
N ASP A 107 19.90 30.45 -5.23
CA ASP A 107 18.87 31.14 -6.02
C ASP A 107 17.54 30.40 -5.88
N PHE A 108 17.59 29.06 -5.95
CA PHE A 108 16.48 28.15 -5.72
C PHE A 108 16.82 27.05 -4.72
N LEU A 109 15.86 26.71 -3.87
CA LEU A 109 15.96 25.65 -2.87
C LEU A 109 14.90 24.58 -3.14
N LEU A 110 15.28 23.31 -3.05
CA LEU A 110 14.35 22.17 -3.10
C LEU A 110 14.36 21.42 -1.76
N LEU A 111 13.18 21.27 -1.15
CA LEU A 111 12.96 20.47 0.04
C LEU A 111 12.45 19.08 -0.33
N SER A 112 13.25 18.05 -0.09
CA SER A 112 12.88 16.64 -0.23
C SER A 112 13.33 15.80 0.99
N PRO A 113 13.12 16.25 2.26
CA PRO A 113 13.55 15.51 3.45
C PRO A 113 12.75 14.22 3.72
N GLY A 114 11.66 14.01 2.98
CA GLY A 114 10.79 12.84 3.10
C GLY A 114 9.94 12.86 4.37
N ALA A 115 9.67 11.68 4.91
CA ALA A 115 8.89 11.47 6.12
C ALA A 115 9.66 10.62 7.13
N GLY A 116 9.48 10.90 8.44
CA GLY A 116 10.03 10.11 9.53
C GLY A 116 9.04 9.08 10.07
N ALA A 117 9.53 7.97 10.63
CA ALA A 117 8.67 7.00 11.31
C ALA A 117 7.88 7.67 12.44
N VAL A 118 6.61 7.31 12.59
CA VAL A 118 5.79 7.79 13.70
C VAL A 118 6.28 7.14 14.99
N VAL A 119 6.67 7.97 15.97
CA VAL A 119 7.01 7.51 17.32
C VAL A 119 5.76 7.64 18.20
N PRO A 120 5.11 6.53 18.61
CA PRO A 120 3.94 6.59 19.45
C PRO A 120 4.34 6.83 20.92
N PRO A 121 3.48 7.46 21.74
CA PRO A 121 3.75 7.71 23.16
C PRO A 121 3.54 6.44 24.01
N ILE A 122 4.23 5.35 23.68
CA ILE A 122 4.16 4.06 24.37
C ILE A 122 5.27 3.99 25.41
N SER A 123 4.93 3.64 26.66
CA SER A 123 5.92 3.52 27.73
C SER A 123 6.92 2.40 27.43
N GLY A 124 8.21 2.69 27.62
CA GLY A 124 9.31 1.74 27.45
C GLY A 124 9.67 1.36 26.00
N ILE A 125 9.08 2.04 25.00
CA ILE A 125 9.33 1.77 23.58
C ILE A 125 10.76 2.10 23.13
N ASP A 126 11.45 3.01 23.82
CA ASP A 126 12.85 3.34 23.57
C ASP A 126 13.74 2.36 24.35
N ASN A 127 14.19 1.31 23.66
CA ASN A 127 15.03 0.24 24.21
C ASN A 127 15.88 -0.39 23.09
N PRO A 128 16.90 -1.20 23.42
CA PRO A 128 17.83 -1.76 22.43
C PRO A 128 17.21 -2.68 21.38
N LEU A 129 16.09 -3.34 21.69
CA LEU A 129 15.47 -4.37 20.84
C LEU A 129 14.29 -3.86 20.00
N THR A 130 14.01 -2.55 20.08
CA THR A 130 12.90 -1.92 19.35
C THR A 130 13.42 -1.03 18.23
N HIS A 131 12.99 -1.29 17.01
CA HIS A 131 13.46 -0.58 15.82
C HIS A 131 12.32 -0.06 14.94
N SER A 132 12.66 0.90 14.10
CA SER A 132 11.88 1.28 12.92
C SER A 132 12.78 1.15 11.70
N LEU A 133 12.21 0.98 10.50
CA LEU A 133 12.99 0.84 9.27
C LEU A 133 12.72 2.01 8.32
N ARG A 134 13.72 2.87 8.11
CA ARG A 134 13.66 3.96 7.13
C ARG A 134 14.87 4.02 6.20
N ASN A 135 16.06 3.71 6.71
CA ASN A 135 17.31 3.88 5.99
C ASN A 135 18.28 2.70 6.20
N ILE A 136 19.43 2.75 5.55
CA ILE A 136 20.46 1.71 5.64
C ILE A 136 20.98 1.54 7.09
N PRO A 137 21.33 2.60 7.84
CA PRO A 137 21.68 2.45 9.25
C PRO A 137 20.62 1.76 10.12
N ASP A 138 19.33 2.01 9.87
CA ASP A 138 18.24 1.30 10.57
C ASP A 138 18.22 -0.19 10.23
N MET A 139 18.37 -0.51 8.95
CA MET A 139 18.47 -1.89 8.45
C MET A 139 19.68 -2.61 9.05
N ASP A 140 20.86 -1.98 9.05
CA ASP A 140 22.09 -2.53 9.60
C ASP A 140 21.92 -2.81 11.12
N ARG A 141 21.24 -1.94 11.87
CA ARG A 141 20.90 -2.17 13.30
C ARG A 141 19.97 -3.36 13.50
N ILE A 142 18.94 -3.51 12.67
CA ILE A 142 18.04 -4.67 12.75
C ILE A 142 18.80 -5.97 12.49
N ILE A 143 19.67 -5.98 11.46
CA ILE A 143 20.51 -7.14 11.15
C ILE A 143 21.47 -7.45 12.31
N GLU A 144 22.07 -6.42 12.92
CA GLU A 144 22.93 -6.58 14.10
C GLU A 144 22.17 -7.22 15.26
N THR A 145 20.98 -6.73 15.60
CA THR A 145 20.12 -7.33 16.65
C THR A 145 19.74 -8.78 16.31
N ILE A 146 19.45 -9.09 15.04
CA ILE A 146 19.19 -10.47 14.60
C ILE A 146 20.42 -11.37 14.83
N GLN A 147 21.62 -10.88 14.50
CA GLN A 147 22.85 -11.67 14.65
C GLN A 147 23.28 -11.84 16.11
N MET A 148 23.13 -10.78 16.90
CA MET A 148 23.55 -10.72 18.30
C MET A 148 22.54 -11.40 19.21
N ASN A 149 21.27 -10.99 19.18
CA ASN A 149 20.22 -11.51 20.06
C ASN A 149 19.62 -12.84 19.58
N LYS A 150 19.87 -13.24 18.32
CA LYS A 150 19.38 -14.49 17.71
C LYS A 150 17.88 -14.73 17.99
N PRO A 151 17.01 -13.78 17.59
CA PRO A 151 15.60 -13.82 17.93
C PRO A 151 14.95 -15.08 17.38
N GLU A 152 14.15 -15.75 18.21
CA GLU A 152 13.32 -16.87 17.83
C GLU A 152 11.87 -16.44 17.63
N HIS A 153 11.49 -15.32 18.27
CA HIS A 153 10.24 -14.64 18.07
C HIS A 153 10.43 -13.13 17.79
N ALA A 154 9.76 -12.64 16.75
CA ALA A 154 9.69 -11.24 16.38
C ALA A 154 8.24 -10.73 16.46
N THR A 155 8.08 -9.46 16.85
CA THR A 155 6.79 -8.78 16.81
C THR A 155 6.85 -7.57 15.90
N VAL A 156 5.87 -7.44 15.02
CA VAL A 156 5.69 -6.28 14.15
C VAL A 156 4.41 -5.55 14.52
N VAL A 157 4.48 -4.22 14.69
CA VAL A 157 3.33 -3.37 14.99
C VAL A 157 3.04 -2.47 13.80
N GLY A 158 1.86 -2.63 13.21
CA GLY A 158 1.39 -1.93 12.02
C GLY A 158 1.34 -2.85 10.79
N GLY A 159 0.15 -3.06 10.24
CA GLY A 159 -0.16 -3.87 9.05
C GLY A 159 -0.15 -3.07 7.74
N GLY A 160 0.65 -2.01 7.66
CA GLY A 160 0.95 -1.31 6.40
C GLY A 160 2.01 -2.04 5.57
N PHE A 161 2.39 -1.47 4.42
CA PHE A 161 3.40 -2.04 3.51
C PHE A 161 4.68 -2.49 4.25
N ILE A 162 5.32 -1.56 4.97
CA ILE A 162 6.59 -1.82 5.68
C ILE A 162 6.43 -2.94 6.70
N GLY A 163 5.33 -2.96 7.46
CA GLY A 163 5.11 -3.99 8.47
C GLY A 163 4.87 -5.37 7.87
N LEU A 164 4.15 -5.45 6.76
CA LEU A 164 3.95 -6.70 6.03
C LEU A 164 5.24 -7.23 5.40
N GLU A 165 6.06 -6.34 4.82
CA GLU A 165 7.37 -6.71 4.27
C GLU A 165 8.33 -7.18 5.37
N MET A 166 8.33 -6.54 6.53
CA MET A 166 9.14 -6.96 7.68
C MET A 166 8.66 -8.26 8.31
N MET A 167 7.34 -8.45 8.42
CA MET A 167 6.74 -9.72 8.87
C MET A 167 7.18 -10.87 7.94
N GLU A 168 7.14 -10.65 6.63
CA GLU A 168 7.59 -11.65 5.67
C GLU A 168 9.10 -11.90 5.75
N ALA A 169 9.92 -10.86 5.91
CA ALA A 169 11.37 -10.99 6.07
C ALA A 169 11.74 -11.86 7.30
N PHE A 170 11.09 -11.65 8.44
CA PHE A 170 11.32 -12.50 9.62
C PHE A 170 10.87 -13.95 9.40
N HIS A 171 9.73 -14.16 8.74
CA HIS A 171 9.27 -15.50 8.40
C HIS A 171 10.25 -16.24 7.48
N GLN A 172 10.81 -15.57 6.47
CA GLN A 172 11.83 -16.14 5.58
C GLN A 172 13.09 -16.58 6.33
N LEU A 173 13.49 -15.84 7.36
CA LEU A 173 14.60 -16.18 8.25
C LEU A 173 14.26 -17.32 9.24
N GLY A 174 13.03 -17.83 9.24
CA GLY A 174 12.57 -18.88 10.15
C GLY A 174 12.21 -18.38 11.56
N ILE A 175 12.07 -17.07 11.74
CA ILE A 175 11.72 -16.45 13.02
C ILE A 175 10.20 -16.46 13.18
N LYS A 176 9.69 -16.97 14.32
CA LYS A 176 8.25 -16.94 14.61
C LYS A 176 7.80 -15.50 14.71
N THR A 177 6.67 -15.16 14.10
CA THR A 177 6.30 -13.75 13.95
C THR A 177 4.86 -13.52 14.38
N SER A 178 4.68 -12.48 15.20
CA SER A 178 3.39 -11.89 15.53
C SER A 178 3.23 -10.55 14.80
N LEU A 179 2.07 -10.31 14.18
CA LEU A 179 1.72 -9.03 13.55
C LEU A 179 0.52 -8.42 14.28
N ILE A 180 0.72 -7.24 14.87
CA ILE A 180 -0.29 -6.49 15.60
C ILE A 180 -0.74 -5.31 14.75
N GLU A 181 -2.05 -5.18 14.54
CA GLU A 181 -2.65 -4.04 13.84
C GLU A 181 -3.90 -3.55 14.60
N MET A 182 -3.97 -2.24 14.82
CA MET A 182 -5.08 -1.62 15.56
C MET A 182 -6.38 -1.60 14.75
N ALA A 183 -6.28 -1.46 13.43
CA ALA A 183 -7.41 -1.58 12.53
C ALA A 183 -7.93 -3.03 12.45
N ASP A 184 -9.13 -3.17 11.90
CA ASP A 184 -9.77 -4.45 11.61
C ASP A 184 -9.24 -5.11 10.32
N GLN A 185 -8.15 -4.57 9.75
CA GLN A 185 -7.50 -5.10 8.56
C GLN A 185 -6.04 -4.60 8.43
N VAL A 186 -5.20 -5.44 7.83
CA VAL A 186 -3.97 -4.99 7.16
C VAL A 186 -4.28 -4.22 5.86
N MET A 187 -3.28 -3.54 5.30
CA MET A 187 -3.31 -2.91 3.99
C MET A 187 -4.50 -1.97 3.76
N THR A 188 -4.56 -0.87 4.52
CA THR A 188 -5.69 0.08 4.47
C THR A 188 -6.02 0.69 3.09
N PRO A 189 -5.12 0.74 2.08
CA PRO A 189 -5.48 1.15 0.72
C PRO A 189 -6.57 0.27 0.08
N VAL A 190 -6.64 -1.02 0.40
CA VAL A 190 -7.76 -1.89 0.01
C VAL A 190 -8.86 -1.91 1.08
N ASP A 191 -10.08 -2.28 0.68
CA ASP A 191 -11.19 -2.45 1.63
C ASP A 191 -11.11 -3.80 2.37
N ARG A 192 -11.79 -3.90 3.51
CA ARG A 192 -11.65 -5.00 4.47
C ARG A 192 -11.84 -6.38 3.84
N GLU A 193 -12.86 -6.52 2.99
CA GLU A 193 -13.16 -7.79 2.30
C GLU A 193 -12.10 -8.20 1.28
N MET A 194 -11.33 -7.24 0.77
CA MET A 194 -10.18 -7.52 -0.09
C MET A 194 -8.94 -7.85 0.76
N ALA A 195 -8.79 -7.23 1.93
CA ALA A 195 -7.74 -7.55 2.89
C ALA A 195 -7.91 -8.95 3.50
N GLY A 196 -9.14 -9.47 3.62
CA GLY A 196 -9.41 -10.82 4.13
C GLY A 196 -8.70 -11.94 3.36
N PHE A 197 -8.43 -11.76 2.05
CA PHE A 197 -7.59 -12.67 1.28
C PHE A 197 -6.15 -12.71 1.81
N ALA A 198 -5.59 -11.54 2.16
CA ALA A 198 -4.27 -11.45 2.78
C ALA A 198 -4.28 -11.99 4.21
N HIS A 199 -5.34 -11.76 4.99
CA HIS A 199 -5.43 -12.28 6.36
C HIS A 199 -5.40 -13.81 6.38
N ALA A 200 -6.11 -14.45 5.44
CA ALA A 200 -6.06 -15.89 5.28
C ALA A 200 -4.65 -16.38 4.94
N GLU A 201 -3.99 -15.80 3.93
CA GLU A 201 -2.63 -16.17 3.53
C GLU A 201 -1.63 -15.98 4.68
N ILE A 202 -1.71 -14.88 5.42
CA ILE A 202 -0.84 -14.59 6.56
C ILE A 202 -0.98 -15.67 7.63
N ARG A 203 -2.21 -16.05 7.99
CA ARG A 203 -2.46 -17.11 8.99
C ARG A 203 -2.06 -18.49 8.47
N ASP A 204 -2.24 -18.77 7.18
CA ASP A 204 -1.84 -20.03 6.55
C ASP A 204 -0.31 -20.24 6.59
N LYS A 205 0.49 -19.16 6.63
CA LYS A 205 1.94 -19.22 6.86
C LYS A 205 2.34 -19.30 8.35
N GLY A 206 1.37 -19.42 9.26
CA GLY A 206 1.61 -19.59 10.69
C GLY A 206 1.97 -18.30 11.43
N ILE A 207 1.69 -17.13 10.85
CA ILE A 207 1.87 -15.84 11.53
C ILE A 207 0.72 -15.62 12.53
N ASP A 208 1.03 -15.18 13.74
CA ASP A 208 0.03 -14.75 14.72
C ASP A 208 -0.47 -13.34 14.36
N LEU A 209 -1.53 -13.28 13.56
CA LEU A 209 -2.16 -12.04 13.11
C LEU A 209 -3.23 -11.55 14.11
N LYS A 210 -2.93 -10.47 14.82
CA LYS A 210 -3.81 -9.81 15.81
C LYS A 210 -4.36 -8.49 15.25
N LEU A 211 -5.59 -8.51 14.75
CA LEU A 211 -6.32 -7.33 14.26
C LEU A 211 -7.19 -6.73 15.37
N GLY A 212 -7.45 -5.43 15.34
CA GLY A 212 -8.18 -4.73 16.41
C GLY A 212 -7.38 -4.60 17.72
N VAL A 213 -6.06 -4.85 17.66
CA VAL A 213 -5.18 -4.94 18.83
C VAL A 213 -4.11 -3.86 18.75
N ALA A 214 -3.86 -3.19 19.86
CA ALA A 214 -2.84 -2.16 19.98
C ALA A 214 -1.81 -2.53 21.05
N LEU A 215 -0.56 -2.12 20.82
CA LEU A 215 0.50 -2.16 21.82
C LEU A 215 0.28 -1.02 22.84
N GLU A 216 0.18 -1.36 24.12
CA GLU A 216 0.00 -0.39 25.20
C GLU A 216 1.31 -0.04 25.91
N SER A 217 2.15 -1.03 26.18
CA SER A 217 3.44 -0.80 26.84
C SER A 217 4.47 -1.85 26.46
N VAL A 218 5.75 -1.47 26.58
CA VAL A 218 6.90 -2.34 26.34
C VAL A 218 7.74 -2.34 27.61
N LYS A 219 8.13 -3.53 28.07
CA LYS A 219 9.07 -3.70 29.16
C LYS A 219 10.26 -4.49 28.67
N TYR A 220 11.42 -3.84 28.62
CA TYR A 220 12.69 -4.47 28.31
C TYR A 220 13.25 -5.19 29.53
N ILE A 221 13.64 -6.45 29.35
CA ILE A 221 14.20 -7.31 30.38
C ILE A 221 15.60 -7.71 29.90
N PRO A 222 16.68 -7.09 30.43
CA PRO A 222 18.04 -7.42 30.02
C PRO A 222 18.40 -8.84 30.44
N ASN A 223 19.22 -9.52 29.64
CA ASN A 223 19.76 -10.81 30.06
C ASN A 223 20.93 -10.61 31.03
N GLU A 224 20.76 -11.03 32.27
CA GLU A 224 21.80 -10.95 33.31
C GLU A 224 22.66 -12.23 33.39
N HIS A 225 22.26 -13.31 32.71
CA HIS A 225 22.96 -14.60 32.74
C HIS A 225 23.41 -15.03 31.35
N ILE A 226 24.72 -15.20 31.18
CA ILE A 226 25.29 -15.74 29.95
C ILE A 226 25.52 -17.24 30.16
N ALA A 227 24.59 -18.06 29.65
CA ALA A 227 24.80 -19.49 29.48
C ALA A 227 26.10 -19.73 28.69
N SER A 228 26.91 -20.69 29.13
CA SER A 228 28.19 -21.00 28.50
C SER A 228 28.40 -22.50 28.40
N PHE A 229 29.08 -22.94 27.35
CA PHE A 229 29.51 -24.32 27.25
C PHE A 229 30.37 -24.76 28.45
N ASP A 230 31.21 -23.86 28.99
CA ASP A 230 32.06 -24.11 30.15
C ASP A 230 31.27 -24.32 31.45
N SER A 231 30.05 -23.77 31.58
CA SER A 231 29.11 -24.03 32.69
C SER A 231 28.22 -25.25 32.47
N GLY A 232 28.37 -25.96 31.34
CA GLY A 232 27.54 -27.13 30.99
C GLY A 232 26.12 -26.77 30.56
N GLU A 233 25.86 -25.48 30.30
CA GLU A 233 24.57 -24.97 29.85
C GLU A 233 24.50 -24.95 28.31
N SER A 234 23.29 -25.07 27.77
CA SER A 234 23.12 -24.94 26.32
C SER A 234 23.07 -23.47 25.93
N GLU A 235 23.92 -23.07 24.99
CA GLU A 235 23.86 -21.77 24.32
C GLU A 235 22.74 -21.72 23.25
N LYS A 236 21.99 -22.82 23.05
CA LYS A 236 20.82 -22.84 22.15
C LYS A 236 19.66 -22.12 22.85
N HIS A 237 18.96 -21.24 22.13
CA HIS A 237 17.88 -20.38 22.64
C HIS A 237 18.33 -19.26 23.59
N GLN A 238 19.60 -18.83 23.50
CA GLN A 238 20.11 -17.73 24.31
C GLN A 238 19.97 -16.36 23.61
N HIS A 239 19.24 -15.46 24.26
CA HIS A 239 19.08 -14.06 23.86
C HIS A 239 20.01 -13.17 24.69
N ILE A 240 21.20 -12.87 24.19
CA ILE A 240 22.26 -12.21 24.97
C ILE A 240 21.94 -10.75 25.34
N GLU A 241 21.09 -10.07 24.55
CA GLU A 241 20.69 -8.69 24.84
C GLU A 241 19.49 -8.66 25.80
N GLY A 242 18.63 -9.68 25.77
CA GLY A 242 17.45 -9.77 26.61
C GLY A 242 16.19 -10.01 25.80
N GLU A 243 15.05 -9.74 26.43
CA GLU A 243 13.72 -9.97 25.87
C GLU A 243 12.81 -8.76 26.13
N LEU A 244 11.69 -8.72 25.41
CA LEU A 244 10.63 -7.73 25.59
C LEU A 244 9.35 -8.41 26.05
N GLU A 245 8.74 -7.86 27.11
CA GLU A 245 7.38 -8.18 27.52
C GLU A 245 6.46 -7.05 27.05
N LEU A 246 5.53 -7.38 26.14
CA LEU A 246 4.58 -6.44 25.55
C LEU A 246 3.23 -6.59 26.25
N THR A 247 2.59 -5.48 26.60
CA THR A 247 1.19 -5.45 27.05
C THR A 247 0.30 -4.91 25.93
N LEU A 248 -0.79 -5.62 25.65
CA LEU A 248 -1.75 -5.29 24.60
C LEU A 248 -3.03 -4.68 25.17
N ASN A 249 -3.79 -3.98 24.33
CA ASN A 249 -5.01 -3.26 24.74
C ASN A 249 -6.20 -4.11 25.19
N ASN A 250 -6.07 -5.44 25.09
CA ASN A 250 -7.02 -6.42 25.59
C ASN A 250 -6.54 -7.07 26.90
N GLY A 251 -5.40 -6.65 27.45
CA GLY A 251 -4.78 -7.20 28.66
C GLY A 251 -3.96 -8.47 28.43
N GLU A 252 -3.84 -8.95 27.18
CA GLU A 252 -2.89 -10.02 26.85
C GLU A 252 -1.44 -9.52 26.93
N SER A 253 -0.52 -10.42 27.29
CA SER A 253 0.92 -10.18 27.21
C SER A 253 1.56 -11.04 26.13
N LEU A 254 2.61 -10.53 25.49
CA LEU A 254 3.41 -11.22 24.49
C LEU A 254 4.90 -11.07 24.82
N THR A 255 5.66 -12.16 24.79
CA THR A 255 7.13 -12.11 24.89
C THR A 255 7.74 -12.13 23.49
N THR A 256 8.74 -11.30 23.25
CA THR A 256 9.41 -11.23 21.94
C THR A 256 10.87 -10.80 22.09
N ASP A 257 11.71 -11.17 21.11
CA ASP A 257 13.16 -10.95 21.19
C ASP A 257 13.60 -9.74 20.35
N ILE A 258 12.71 -9.27 19.48
CA ILE A 258 12.84 -8.07 18.65
C ILE A 258 11.44 -7.49 18.36
N LEU A 259 11.35 -6.16 18.34
CA LEU A 259 10.12 -5.41 18.04
C LEU A 259 10.34 -4.42 16.88
N ILE A 260 9.49 -4.50 15.86
CA ILE A 260 9.48 -3.55 14.74
C ILE A 260 8.24 -2.65 14.80
N MET A 261 8.48 -1.34 14.84
CA MET A 261 7.45 -0.31 14.77
C MET A 261 7.29 0.16 13.32
N ALA A 262 6.16 -0.19 12.71
CA ALA A 262 5.81 0.10 11.32
C ALA A 262 4.42 0.77 11.19
N ILE A 263 4.09 1.66 12.13
CA ILE A 263 2.76 2.31 12.27
C ILE A 263 2.56 3.55 11.38
N GLY A 264 3.32 3.65 10.29
CA GLY A 264 3.26 4.76 9.34
C GLY A 264 4.35 5.82 9.54
N VAL A 265 4.30 6.84 8.68
CA VAL A 265 5.29 7.91 8.58
C VAL A 265 4.63 9.28 8.66
N ARG A 266 5.38 10.30 9.06
CA ARG A 266 4.95 11.70 9.15
C ARG A 266 5.89 12.62 8.38
N PRO A 267 5.37 13.58 7.59
CA PRO A 267 6.18 14.57 6.89
C PRO A 267 7.21 15.30 7.78
N GLU A 268 8.47 15.38 7.32
CA GLU A 268 9.57 16.09 8.00
C GLU A 268 9.47 17.62 7.82
N THR A 269 8.52 18.25 8.51
CA THR A 269 8.18 19.67 8.30
C THR A 269 8.90 20.69 9.18
N LYS A 270 9.86 20.26 10.01
CA LYS A 270 10.56 21.14 10.96
C LYS A 270 11.18 22.36 10.27
N LEU A 271 12.03 22.13 9.27
CA LEU A 271 12.71 23.21 8.53
C LEU A 271 11.71 24.17 7.88
N ALA A 272 10.65 23.64 7.27
CA ALA A 272 9.63 24.45 6.60
C ALA A 272 8.84 25.32 7.60
N LYS A 273 8.45 24.74 8.75
CA LYS A 273 7.75 25.46 9.83
C LYS A 273 8.61 26.58 10.41
N GLU A 274 9.86 26.28 10.76
CA GLU A 274 10.80 27.26 11.32
C GLU A 274 11.13 28.37 10.32
N ALA A 275 11.18 28.05 9.02
CA ALA A 275 11.33 29.03 7.95
C ALA A 275 10.05 29.87 7.69
N GLY A 276 8.90 29.50 8.27
CA GLY A 276 7.62 30.17 8.03
C GLY A 276 7.00 29.89 6.67
N LEU A 277 7.20 28.69 6.13
CA LEU A 277 6.49 28.18 4.95
C LEU A 277 5.11 27.65 5.33
N GLN A 278 4.16 27.71 4.39
CA GLN A 278 2.82 27.19 4.59
C GLN A 278 2.83 25.67 4.76
N ILE A 279 2.19 25.20 5.82
CA ILE A 279 1.91 23.79 6.10
C ILE A 279 0.42 23.57 5.88
N GLY A 280 0.07 22.48 5.20
CA GLY A 280 -1.33 22.11 4.99
C GLY A 280 -1.95 21.47 6.23
N GLU A 281 -3.25 21.14 6.12
CA GLU A 281 -4.06 20.67 7.25
C GLU A 281 -3.69 19.25 7.70
N LEU A 282 -3.09 18.45 6.81
CA LEU A 282 -2.60 17.09 7.09
C LEU A 282 -1.17 17.10 7.65
N GLY A 283 -0.55 18.28 7.76
CA GLY A 283 0.76 18.49 8.37
C GLY A 283 1.94 18.32 7.41
N GLY A 284 1.69 18.21 6.10
CA GLY A 284 2.72 18.27 5.05
C GLY A 284 2.97 19.70 4.57
N ILE A 285 4.07 19.93 3.85
CA ILE A 285 4.34 21.22 3.20
C ILE A 285 3.30 21.43 2.10
N TYR A 286 2.61 22.58 2.14
CA TYR A 286 1.70 22.94 1.07
C TYR A 286 2.48 23.37 -0.17
N THR A 287 2.12 22.83 -1.33
CA THR A 287 2.66 23.27 -2.62
C THR A 287 1.56 23.55 -3.64
N ASN A 288 1.85 24.43 -4.60
CA ASN A 288 1.03 24.59 -5.79
C ASN A 288 1.30 23.45 -6.81
N GLU A 289 0.59 23.46 -7.93
CA GLU A 289 0.72 22.41 -8.98
C GLU A 289 2.11 22.39 -9.65
N MET A 290 2.90 23.45 -9.50
CA MET A 290 4.27 23.54 -9.99
C MET A 290 5.31 23.04 -8.96
N MET A 291 4.86 22.50 -7.82
CA MET A 291 5.68 22.06 -6.69
C MET A 291 6.36 23.21 -5.91
N GLN A 292 5.92 24.45 -6.11
CA GLN A 292 6.42 25.61 -5.35
C GLN A 292 5.71 25.70 -4.00
N THR A 293 6.47 26.08 -2.97
CA THR A 293 5.92 26.40 -1.64
C THR A 293 5.31 27.81 -1.63
N SER A 294 4.95 28.31 -0.44
CA SER A 294 4.54 29.71 -0.27
C SER A 294 5.65 30.73 -0.55
N ASP A 295 6.91 30.29 -0.69
CA ASP A 295 8.01 31.11 -1.21
C ASP A 295 8.32 30.69 -2.66
N PRO A 296 8.30 31.61 -3.65
CA PRO A 296 8.49 31.27 -5.05
C PRO A 296 9.90 30.75 -5.39
N SER A 297 10.88 30.97 -4.51
CA SER A 297 12.26 30.47 -4.66
C SER A 297 12.46 29.09 -4.01
N ILE A 298 11.45 28.56 -3.30
CA ILE A 298 11.54 27.30 -2.57
C ILE A 298 10.49 26.33 -3.09
N TYR A 299 10.95 25.17 -3.54
CA TYR A 299 10.14 24.04 -3.98
C TYR A 299 10.14 22.95 -2.92
N ALA A 300 9.12 22.09 -2.92
CA ALA A 300 9.09 20.89 -2.07
C ALA A 300 8.48 19.71 -2.82
N VAL A 301 8.99 18.49 -2.58
CA VAL A 301 8.56 17.27 -3.29
C VAL A 301 8.68 16.02 -2.40
N GLY A 302 7.97 14.96 -2.79
CA GLY A 302 7.98 13.66 -2.12
C GLY A 302 7.18 13.65 -0.83
N ASP A 303 7.46 12.68 0.04
CA ASP A 303 6.66 12.37 1.24
C ASP A 303 6.49 13.53 2.24
N VAL A 304 7.20 14.65 2.05
CA VAL A 304 7.08 15.85 2.88
C VAL A 304 5.87 16.73 2.49
N VAL A 305 5.35 16.62 1.26
CA VAL A 305 4.31 17.54 0.75
C VAL A 305 2.92 16.96 0.86
N GLU A 306 1.92 17.85 0.94
CA GLU A 306 0.55 17.50 0.60
C GLU A 306 0.35 17.53 -0.92
N GLU A 307 -0.43 16.57 -1.41
CA GLU A 307 -0.71 16.38 -2.83
C GLU A 307 -2.21 16.45 -3.09
N LYS A 308 -2.60 16.85 -4.31
CA LYS A 308 -3.99 16.73 -4.74
C LYS A 308 -4.29 15.28 -5.11
N ASP A 309 -5.32 14.72 -4.47
CA ASP A 309 -5.93 13.47 -4.88
C ASP A 309 -6.49 13.59 -6.31
N PHE A 310 -6.19 12.62 -7.16
CA PHE A 310 -6.58 12.65 -8.57
C PHE A 310 -8.12 12.57 -8.77
N VAL A 311 -8.82 11.87 -7.89
CA VAL A 311 -10.25 11.58 -8.06
C VAL A 311 -11.12 12.73 -7.60
N THR A 312 -10.77 13.32 -6.45
CA THR A 312 -11.58 14.35 -5.75
C THR A 312 -10.95 15.73 -5.70
N GLY A 313 -9.65 15.85 -5.98
CA GLY A 313 -8.90 17.11 -5.91
C GLY A 313 -8.61 17.60 -4.49
N ALA A 314 -9.03 16.86 -3.46
CA ALA A 314 -8.74 17.16 -2.06
C ALA A 314 -7.25 16.96 -1.75
N GLN A 315 -6.75 17.65 -0.72
CA GLN A 315 -5.39 17.42 -0.24
C GLN A 315 -5.28 16.04 0.43
N THR A 316 -4.16 15.36 0.21
CA THR A 316 -3.85 14.04 0.75
C THR A 316 -2.34 13.87 0.98
N LEU A 317 -1.97 12.82 1.71
CA LEU A 317 -0.58 12.37 1.89
C LEU A 317 -0.43 10.99 1.27
N VAL A 318 0.49 10.85 0.31
CA VAL A 318 0.78 9.57 -0.38
C VAL A 318 2.29 9.36 -0.45
N PRO A 319 2.92 8.81 0.61
CA PRO A 319 4.37 8.65 0.69
C PRO A 319 4.85 7.47 -0.17
N LEU A 320 4.93 7.68 -1.49
CA LEU A 320 5.33 6.66 -2.46
C LEU A 320 6.46 7.16 -3.38
N ALA A 321 7.38 6.26 -3.71
CA ALA A 321 8.57 6.59 -4.49
C ALA A 321 8.27 7.09 -5.92
N GLY A 322 7.22 6.56 -6.57
CA GLY A 322 6.83 6.95 -7.93
C GLY A 322 6.45 8.44 -8.04
N PRO A 323 5.47 8.94 -7.25
CA PRO A 323 5.19 10.36 -7.09
C PRO A 323 6.45 11.20 -6.79
N ALA A 324 7.23 10.84 -5.76
CA ALA A 324 8.40 11.61 -5.35
C ALA A 324 9.42 11.81 -6.49
N ASN A 325 9.73 10.74 -7.24
CA ASN A 325 10.65 10.83 -8.38
C ASN A 325 10.13 11.77 -9.48
N ARG A 326 8.85 11.67 -9.85
CA ARG A 326 8.23 12.50 -10.91
C ARG A 326 8.10 13.96 -10.47
N GLN A 327 7.80 14.20 -9.20
CA GLN A 327 7.75 15.55 -8.63
C GLN A 327 9.13 16.19 -8.60
N GLY A 328 10.17 15.48 -8.16
CA GLY A 328 11.55 15.99 -8.20
C GLY A 328 11.97 16.41 -9.62
N ARG A 329 11.65 15.58 -10.62
CA ARG A 329 11.87 15.92 -12.03
C ARG A 329 11.12 17.18 -12.46
N THR A 330 9.86 17.33 -12.03
CA THR A 330 8.99 18.49 -12.33
C THR A 330 9.51 19.77 -11.66
N ALA A 331 9.91 19.70 -10.39
CA ALA A 331 10.50 20.84 -9.68
C ALA A 331 11.81 21.31 -10.34
N ALA A 332 12.65 20.40 -10.82
CA ALA A 332 13.85 20.77 -11.58
C ALA A 332 13.54 21.44 -12.92
N ASP A 333 12.49 20.98 -13.63
CA ASP A 333 11.98 21.66 -14.83
C ASP A 333 11.56 23.11 -14.49
N ASN A 334 10.82 23.29 -13.39
CA ASN A 334 10.26 24.58 -13.00
C ASN A 334 11.29 25.56 -12.39
N MET A 335 12.26 25.08 -11.61
CA MET A 335 13.39 25.89 -11.14
C MET A 335 14.22 26.46 -12.29
N LEU A 336 14.21 25.84 -13.46
CA LEU A 336 14.94 26.27 -14.66
C LEU A 336 14.02 26.88 -15.73
N GLY A 337 12.89 27.46 -15.29
CA GLY A 337 12.05 28.34 -16.10
C GLY A 337 11.03 27.64 -17.00
N ARG A 338 10.78 26.33 -16.79
CA ARG A 338 9.60 25.67 -17.38
C ARG A 338 8.38 25.90 -16.49
N ASN A 339 7.19 25.65 -17.05
CA ASN A 339 5.91 25.80 -16.37
C ASN A 339 5.13 24.48 -16.39
N GLU A 340 5.76 23.42 -15.89
CA GLU A 340 5.19 22.08 -15.82
C GLU A 340 4.27 21.95 -14.60
N ILE A 341 3.19 21.19 -14.76
CA ILE A 341 2.17 20.97 -13.72
C ILE A 341 2.11 19.51 -13.30
N TYR A 342 2.00 19.26 -12.00
CA TYR A 342 1.79 17.94 -11.43
C TYR A 342 0.30 17.58 -11.45
N GLN A 343 -0.03 16.50 -12.16
CA GLN A 343 -1.42 16.10 -12.47
C GLN A 343 -2.09 15.27 -11.35
N GLY A 344 -1.75 15.54 -10.09
CA GLY A 344 -2.30 14.84 -8.92
C GLY A 344 -1.93 13.35 -8.80
N THR A 345 -2.26 12.78 -7.66
CA THR A 345 -1.85 11.42 -7.27
C THR A 345 -3.06 10.50 -7.10
N GLN A 346 -2.98 9.31 -7.71
CA GLN A 346 -4.00 8.26 -7.59
C GLN A 346 -3.76 7.32 -6.40
N GLY A 347 -2.58 7.34 -5.79
CA GLY A 347 -2.25 6.38 -4.74
C GLY A 347 -2.09 4.94 -5.25
N THR A 348 -1.67 4.75 -6.51
CA THR A 348 -1.39 3.41 -7.04
C THR A 348 -0.30 2.73 -6.22
N ALA A 349 -0.61 1.59 -5.62
CA ALA A 349 0.29 0.85 -4.75
C ALA A 349 0.09 -0.66 -4.89
N ILE A 350 1.14 -1.42 -4.60
CA ILE A 350 1.16 -2.89 -4.58
C ILE A 350 2.08 -3.37 -3.48
N CYS A 351 1.73 -4.48 -2.84
CA CYS A 351 2.54 -5.16 -1.84
C CYS A 351 2.56 -6.65 -2.12
N LYS A 352 3.74 -7.27 -1.96
CA LYS A 352 3.86 -8.72 -1.82
C LYS A 352 3.44 -9.11 -0.40
N ILE A 353 2.68 -10.18 -0.28
CA ILE A 353 2.31 -10.81 0.98
C ILE A 353 2.42 -12.31 0.72
N PHE A 354 3.59 -12.87 0.99
CA PHE A 354 3.94 -14.24 0.64
C PHE A 354 3.70 -14.53 -0.84
N ASP A 355 2.83 -15.48 -1.17
CA ASP A 355 2.54 -15.85 -2.56
C ASP A 355 1.53 -14.88 -3.21
N LEU A 356 0.93 -13.97 -2.45
CA LEU A 356 -0.04 -13.00 -2.96
C LEU A 356 0.62 -11.67 -3.30
N ALA A 357 0.04 -11.01 -4.30
CA ALA A 357 0.12 -9.57 -4.46
C ALA A 357 -1.23 -8.94 -4.07
N VAL A 358 -1.17 -7.82 -3.35
CA VAL A 358 -2.32 -6.97 -3.01
C VAL A 358 -2.07 -5.58 -3.55
N ALA A 359 -2.95 -5.09 -4.41
CA ALA A 359 -2.74 -3.84 -5.12
C ALA A 359 -4.01 -2.99 -5.21
N SER A 360 -3.82 -1.68 -5.34
CA SER A 360 -4.91 -0.70 -5.43
C SER A 360 -4.52 0.53 -6.24
N THR A 361 -5.52 1.25 -6.76
CA THR A 361 -5.39 2.58 -7.34
C THR A 361 -6.69 3.37 -7.16
N GLY A 362 -6.59 4.69 -6.98
CA GLY A 362 -7.73 5.56 -6.75
C GLY A 362 -8.27 5.46 -5.33
N LYS A 363 -9.58 5.69 -5.18
CA LYS A 363 -10.29 5.71 -3.89
C LYS A 363 -10.84 4.34 -3.51
N ASN A 364 -10.75 4.00 -2.23
CA ASN A 364 -11.45 2.85 -1.65
C ASN A 364 -12.82 3.22 -1.08
N GLU A 365 -13.61 2.22 -0.71
CA GLU A 365 -14.98 2.39 -0.24
C GLU A 365 -15.05 3.24 1.04
N LYS A 366 -14.12 3.01 1.98
CA LYS A 366 -14.02 3.77 3.24
C LYS A 366 -13.85 5.27 2.98
N GLN A 367 -12.98 5.63 2.04
CA GLN A 367 -12.73 7.02 1.67
C GLN A 367 -13.95 7.67 1.00
N LEU A 368 -14.59 6.97 0.04
CA LEU A 368 -15.76 7.49 -0.66
C LEU A 368 -16.93 7.73 0.31
N LYS A 369 -17.19 6.81 1.24
CA LYS A 369 -18.19 6.99 2.30
C LYS A 369 -17.88 8.21 3.17
N ARG A 370 -16.64 8.36 3.64
CA ARG A 370 -16.20 9.48 4.48
C ARG A 370 -16.35 10.84 3.77
N GLU A 371 -16.10 10.86 2.47
CA GLU A 371 -16.15 12.07 1.63
C GLU A 371 -17.55 12.36 1.06
N GLY A 372 -18.54 11.48 1.30
CA GLY A 372 -19.91 11.65 0.80
C GLY A 372 -20.02 11.54 -0.73
N VAL A 373 -19.13 10.79 -1.37
CA VAL A 373 -19.14 10.57 -2.82
C VAL A 373 -20.04 9.37 -3.15
N ASP A 374 -21.04 9.58 -4.01
CA ASP A 374 -21.94 8.52 -4.49
C ASP A 374 -21.17 7.50 -5.36
N TYR A 375 -21.29 6.21 -5.04
CA TYR A 375 -20.56 5.14 -5.71
C TYR A 375 -21.36 3.83 -5.73
N GLU A 376 -21.00 2.96 -6.66
CA GLU A 376 -21.37 1.54 -6.69
C GLU A 376 -20.10 0.70 -6.82
N LYS A 377 -20.17 -0.58 -6.43
CA LYS A 377 -19.05 -1.51 -6.43
C LYS A 377 -19.36 -2.78 -7.20
N VAL A 378 -18.34 -3.35 -7.83
CA VAL A 378 -18.41 -4.72 -8.39
C VAL A 378 -17.21 -5.54 -7.98
N TYR A 379 -17.42 -6.85 -7.90
CA TYR A 379 -16.41 -7.85 -7.64
C TYR A 379 -16.45 -8.91 -8.74
N VAL A 380 -15.28 -9.30 -9.22
CA VAL A 380 -15.12 -10.46 -10.09
C VAL A 380 -13.98 -11.34 -9.57
N HIS A 381 -14.13 -12.65 -9.72
CA HIS A 381 -13.08 -13.63 -9.44
C HIS A 381 -12.85 -14.43 -10.70
N THR A 382 -11.76 -14.12 -11.39
CA THR A 382 -11.49 -14.60 -12.76
C THR A 382 -10.04 -15.05 -12.83
N ALA A 383 -9.78 -16.08 -13.62
CA ALA A 383 -8.43 -16.59 -13.82
C ALA A 383 -7.50 -15.50 -14.41
N SER A 384 -6.24 -15.51 -14.01
CA SER A 384 -5.20 -14.58 -14.46
C SER A 384 -4.91 -14.73 -15.96
N HIS A 385 -5.06 -15.95 -16.49
CA HIS A 385 -5.05 -16.27 -17.92
C HIS A 385 -6.02 -17.42 -18.23
N ALA A 386 -5.99 -17.97 -19.45
CA ALA A 386 -6.91 -19.01 -19.88
C ALA A 386 -6.86 -20.24 -18.95
N SER A 387 -7.99 -20.61 -18.36
CA SER A 387 -8.06 -21.61 -17.28
C SER A 387 -7.66 -23.03 -17.68
N TYR A 388 -7.61 -23.34 -18.98
CA TYR A 388 -7.13 -24.62 -19.49
C TYR A 388 -5.61 -24.68 -19.63
N TYR A 389 -4.91 -23.54 -19.50
CA TYR A 389 -3.45 -23.47 -19.55
C TYR A 389 -2.87 -23.56 -18.12
N PRO A 390 -1.78 -24.30 -17.89
CA PRO A 390 -1.22 -24.49 -16.55
C PRO A 390 -0.88 -23.18 -15.82
N GLY A 391 -0.96 -23.20 -14.49
CA GLY A 391 -0.56 -22.07 -13.63
C GLY A 391 -1.54 -20.90 -13.58
N ALA A 392 -2.77 -21.06 -14.07
CA ALA A 392 -3.80 -20.02 -13.98
C ALA A 392 -4.26 -19.84 -12.52
N GLU A 393 -4.15 -18.62 -12.01
CA GLU A 393 -4.50 -18.27 -10.63
C GLU A 393 -5.72 -17.37 -10.59
N ILE A 394 -6.48 -17.37 -9.48
CA ILE A 394 -7.64 -16.48 -9.36
C ILE A 394 -7.16 -15.05 -9.06
N VAL A 395 -7.62 -14.09 -9.86
CA VAL A 395 -7.57 -12.66 -9.55
C VAL A 395 -8.92 -12.26 -8.96
N SER A 396 -8.92 -11.93 -7.67
CA SER A 396 -10.04 -11.27 -6.99
C SER A 396 -9.93 -9.77 -7.23
N PHE A 397 -10.87 -9.19 -7.96
CA PHE A 397 -10.83 -7.80 -8.39
C PHE A 397 -12.08 -7.05 -7.95
N LYS A 398 -11.89 -5.88 -7.33
CA LYS A 398 -12.93 -4.91 -6.97
C LYS A 398 -12.78 -3.66 -7.82
N MET A 399 -13.90 -3.12 -8.31
CA MET A 399 -13.95 -1.81 -8.96
C MET A 399 -15.04 -0.95 -8.33
N LEU A 400 -14.70 0.31 -8.06
CA LEU A 400 -15.60 1.33 -7.56
C LEU A 400 -15.82 2.37 -8.64
N PHE A 401 -17.08 2.74 -8.88
CA PHE A 401 -17.45 3.66 -9.95
C PHE A 401 -18.66 4.51 -9.57
N ALA A 402 -18.78 5.68 -10.18
CA ALA A 402 -19.96 6.53 -10.03
C ALA A 402 -21.13 5.93 -10.84
N PRO A 403 -22.27 5.53 -10.22
CA PRO A 403 -23.32 4.77 -10.90
C PRO A 403 -24.01 5.57 -12.02
N LYS A 404 -24.04 6.90 -11.92
CA LYS A 404 -24.70 7.78 -12.90
C LYS A 404 -23.84 8.08 -14.12
N THR A 405 -22.53 8.19 -13.95
CA THR A 405 -21.60 8.66 -15.01
C THR A 405 -20.67 7.57 -15.50
N GLY A 406 -20.56 6.46 -14.77
CA GLY A 406 -19.58 5.41 -15.03
C GLY A 406 -18.14 5.83 -14.76
N LYS A 407 -17.88 6.99 -14.14
CA LYS A 407 -16.51 7.44 -13.79
C LYS A 407 -15.86 6.42 -12.86
N ILE A 408 -14.64 5.99 -13.17
CA ILE A 408 -13.85 5.08 -12.34
C ILE A 408 -13.33 5.83 -11.11
N LEU A 409 -13.69 5.37 -9.92
CA LEU A 409 -13.30 5.97 -8.64
C LEU A 409 -12.12 5.25 -8.01
N GLY A 410 -12.03 3.93 -8.18
CA GLY A 410 -10.87 3.15 -7.75
C GLY A 410 -10.98 1.69 -8.14
N ALA A 411 -9.88 0.97 -8.00
CA ALA A 411 -9.80 -0.46 -8.24
C ALA A 411 -8.84 -1.13 -7.25
N GLN A 412 -9.12 -2.38 -6.90
CA GLN A 412 -8.32 -3.19 -5.99
C GLN A 412 -8.23 -4.61 -6.54
N ALA A 413 -7.08 -5.25 -6.36
CA ALA A 413 -6.85 -6.60 -6.85
C ALA A 413 -6.01 -7.41 -5.86
N VAL A 414 -6.37 -8.68 -5.68
CA VAL A 414 -5.63 -9.65 -4.87
C VAL A 414 -5.55 -10.98 -5.60
N GLY A 415 -4.38 -11.58 -5.63
CA GLY A 415 -4.14 -12.87 -6.28
C GLY A 415 -2.65 -13.22 -6.35
N LYS A 416 -2.36 -14.42 -6.87
CA LYS A 416 -0.98 -14.94 -7.00
C LYS A 416 -0.31 -14.59 -8.32
N ASP A 417 -1.08 -14.17 -9.33
CA ASP A 417 -0.55 -13.85 -10.66
C ASP A 417 -1.34 -12.72 -11.35
N GLY A 418 -0.62 -11.88 -12.09
CA GLY A 418 -1.18 -10.82 -12.94
C GLY A 418 -1.98 -9.74 -12.22
N VAL A 419 -1.71 -9.49 -10.94
CA VAL A 419 -2.36 -8.45 -10.11
C VAL A 419 -1.87 -7.04 -10.51
N ASP A 420 -0.56 -6.89 -10.62
CA ASP A 420 0.15 -5.70 -11.11
C ASP A 420 -0.43 -5.23 -12.44
N LYS A 421 -0.53 -6.13 -13.44
CA LYS A 421 -1.08 -5.86 -14.76
C LYS A 421 -2.49 -5.26 -14.70
N ARG A 422 -3.36 -5.78 -13.82
CA ARG A 422 -4.76 -5.32 -13.70
C ARG A 422 -4.83 -3.95 -13.06
N ILE A 423 -4.02 -3.68 -12.05
CA ILE A 423 -3.98 -2.36 -11.42
C ILE A 423 -3.33 -1.32 -12.33
N ASP A 424 -2.30 -1.67 -13.10
CA ASP A 424 -1.71 -0.75 -14.08
C ASP A 424 -2.70 -0.36 -15.18
N VAL A 425 -3.45 -1.32 -15.74
CA VAL A 425 -4.52 -1.03 -16.71
C VAL A 425 -5.57 -0.09 -16.10
N MET A 426 -6.01 -0.34 -14.86
CA MET A 426 -6.98 0.52 -14.19
C MET A 426 -6.43 1.90 -13.85
N ALA A 427 -5.16 2.02 -13.47
CA ALA A 427 -4.51 3.29 -13.18
C ALA A 427 -4.43 4.15 -14.44
N VAL A 428 -4.05 3.56 -15.58
CA VAL A 428 -4.03 4.24 -16.89
C VAL A 428 -5.44 4.65 -17.31
N ALA A 429 -6.41 3.73 -17.26
CA ALA A 429 -7.78 4.01 -17.68
C ALA A 429 -8.41 5.12 -16.83
N GLN A 430 -8.24 5.09 -15.51
CA GLN A 430 -8.70 6.16 -14.62
C GLN A 430 -8.02 7.50 -14.93
N ARG A 431 -6.69 7.50 -15.13
CA ARG A 431 -5.95 8.73 -15.44
C ARG A 431 -6.35 9.33 -16.79
N ALA A 432 -6.65 8.49 -17.77
CA ALA A 432 -7.15 8.89 -19.08
C ALA A 432 -8.63 9.35 -19.07
N GLY A 433 -9.30 9.28 -17.93
CA GLY A 433 -10.70 9.69 -17.79
C GLY A 433 -11.69 8.69 -18.40
N MET A 434 -11.31 7.42 -18.55
CA MET A 434 -12.21 6.38 -19.05
C MET A 434 -13.37 6.12 -18.09
N THR A 435 -14.50 5.70 -18.66
CA THR A 435 -15.68 5.22 -17.94
C THR A 435 -15.77 3.70 -17.98
N VAL A 436 -16.59 3.10 -17.10
CA VAL A 436 -16.81 1.65 -17.09
C VAL A 436 -17.42 1.11 -18.40
N ASP A 437 -18.20 1.90 -19.14
CA ASP A 437 -18.72 1.52 -20.46
C ASP A 437 -17.58 1.46 -21.49
N GLN A 438 -16.65 2.41 -21.46
CA GLN A 438 -15.47 2.38 -22.32
C GLN A 438 -14.53 1.20 -21.98
N LEU A 439 -14.42 0.80 -20.70
CA LEU A 439 -13.61 -0.37 -20.30
C LEU A 439 -14.04 -1.69 -20.97
N GLN A 440 -15.31 -1.81 -21.37
CA GLN A 440 -15.80 -2.97 -22.11
C GLN A 440 -15.06 -3.19 -23.44
N HIS A 441 -14.53 -2.11 -24.01
CA HIS A 441 -13.93 -2.05 -25.34
C HIS A 441 -12.39 -2.16 -25.31
N LEU A 442 -11.79 -2.35 -24.13
CA LEU A 442 -10.35 -2.56 -24.05
C LEU A 442 -9.96 -3.85 -24.78
N GLU A 443 -9.11 -3.69 -25.79
CA GLU A 443 -8.46 -4.77 -26.53
C GLU A 443 -7.11 -5.07 -25.89
N LEU A 444 -7.08 -6.06 -24.99
CA LEU A 444 -5.89 -6.44 -24.26
C LEU A 444 -5.19 -7.64 -24.90
N THR A 445 -3.90 -7.81 -24.62
CA THR A 445 -3.10 -8.90 -25.17
C THR A 445 -3.65 -10.27 -24.75
N TYR A 446 -3.99 -11.10 -25.73
CA TYR A 446 -4.47 -12.46 -25.49
C TYR A 446 -3.64 -13.52 -26.22
N ALA A 447 -3.03 -14.39 -25.44
CA ALA A 447 -2.71 -15.76 -25.77
C ALA A 447 -2.85 -16.60 -24.47
N PRO A 448 -3.05 -17.92 -24.54
CA PRO A 448 -3.35 -18.74 -23.36
C PRO A 448 -2.40 -18.58 -22.16
N PRO A 449 -1.07 -18.40 -22.32
CA PRO A 449 -0.15 -18.21 -21.19
C PRO A 449 -0.23 -16.85 -20.50
N TYR A 450 -0.89 -15.85 -21.10
CA TYR A 450 -0.77 -14.45 -20.67
C TYR A 450 -2.11 -13.77 -20.39
N GLY A 451 -3.21 -14.32 -20.89
CA GLY A 451 -4.53 -13.73 -20.72
C GLY A 451 -5.65 -14.67 -21.16
N SER A 452 -6.86 -14.13 -21.19
CA SER A 452 -8.07 -14.79 -21.65
C SER A 452 -8.73 -13.92 -22.73
N ALA A 453 -9.61 -14.51 -23.54
CA ALA A 453 -10.31 -13.77 -24.59
C ALA A 453 -11.17 -12.59 -24.05
N LYS A 454 -11.51 -12.62 -22.76
CA LYS A 454 -12.15 -11.54 -22.01
C LYS A 454 -11.41 -11.41 -20.70
N ASP A 455 -10.56 -10.39 -20.60
CA ASP A 455 -9.74 -10.18 -19.42
C ASP A 455 -10.59 -9.90 -18.17
N VAL A 456 -9.98 -10.03 -17.00
CA VAL A 456 -10.52 -9.58 -15.71
C VAL A 456 -11.17 -8.20 -15.82
N ILE A 457 -10.50 -7.25 -16.49
CA ILE A 457 -11.01 -5.88 -16.66
C ILE A 457 -12.27 -5.83 -17.51
N ASN A 458 -12.33 -6.58 -18.63
CA ASN A 458 -13.54 -6.64 -19.46
C ASN A 458 -14.71 -7.24 -18.67
N GLN A 459 -14.46 -8.31 -17.89
CA GLN A 459 -15.51 -8.95 -17.08
C GLN A 459 -16.07 -7.99 -16.02
N ALA A 460 -15.20 -7.28 -15.28
CA ALA A 460 -15.62 -6.29 -14.31
C ALA A 460 -16.42 -5.15 -14.96
N ALA A 461 -15.99 -4.69 -16.13
CA ALA A 461 -16.69 -3.67 -16.91
C ALA A 461 -18.08 -4.14 -17.37
N PHE A 462 -18.22 -5.40 -17.81
CA PHE A 462 -19.53 -5.97 -18.17
C PHE A 462 -20.49 -6.00 -16.98
N VAL A 463 -20.02 -6.46 -15.81
CA VAL A 463 -20.85 -6.53 -14.59
C VAL A 463 -21.28 -5.11 -14.16
N ALA A 464 -20.34 -4.16 -14.13
CA ALA A 464 -20.65 -2.78 -13.78
C ALA A 464 -21.63 -2.13 -14.76
N ASN A 465 -21.43 -2.31 -16.07
CA ASN A 465 -22.30 -1.72 -17.07
C ASN A 465 -23.71 -2.36 -17.05
N ASN A 466 -23.84 -3.64 -16.73
CA ASN A 466 -25.15 -4.27 -16.55
C ASN A 466 -25.91 -3.63 -15.38
N ILE A 467 -25.22 -3.28 -14.28
CA ILE A 467 -25.85 -2.55 -13.17
C ILE A 467 -26.31 -1.16 -13.63
N ILE A 468 -25.44 -0.40 -14.32
CA ILE A 468 -25.77 0.94 -14.84
C ILE A 468 -26.98 0.90 -15.79
N LYS A 469 -27.06 -0.12 -16.65
CA LYS A 469 -28.15 -0.28 -17.63
C LYS A 469 -29.42 -0.88 -17.05
N GLY A 470 -29.42 -1.27 -15.76
CA GLY A 470 -30.55 -1.96 -15.12
C GLY A 470 -30.74 -3.41 -15.59
N ASP A 471 -29.74 -3.98 -16.27
CA ASP A 471 -29.71 -5.37 -16.70
C ASP A 471 -29.25 -6.33 -15.59
N ALA A 472 -28.75 -5.82 -14.48
CA ALA A 472 -28.46 -6.54 -13.25
C ALA A 472 -28.87 -5.69 -12.03
N THR A 473 -29.48 -6.33 -11.03
CA THR A 473 -29.80 -5.71 -9.75
C THR A 473 -28.89 -6.30 -8.67
N PRO A 474 -27.98 -5.51 -8.09
CA PRO A 474 -27.02 -6.03 -7.12
C PRO A 474 -27.64 -6.21 -5.73
N ILE A 475 -27.01 -7.09 -4.97
CA ILE A 475 -26.98 -7.10 -3.50
C ILE A 475 -25.53 -7.40 -3.09
N HIS A 476 -25.06 -6.78 -2.02
CA HIS A 476 -23.68 -6.93 -1.53
C HIS A 476 -23.59 -7.84 -0.30
N PHE A 477 -22.37 -8.28 0.01
CA PHE A 477 -22.12 -9.25 1.09
C PHE A 477 -22.59 -8.75 2.47
N ASP A 478 -22.57 -7.44 2.69
CA ASP A 478 -22.99 -6.78 3.93
C ASP A 478 -24.52 -6.65 4.07
N GLU A 479 -25.27 -6.86 3.01
CA GLU A 479 -26.74 -6.84 3.00
C GLU A 479 -27.36 -8.24 3.20
N ILE A 480 -26.58 -9.30 2.98
CA ILE A 480 -27.04 -10.70 3.05
C ILE A 480 -27.47 -11.12 4.46
N ALA A 481 -26.92 -10.51 5.51
CA ALA A 481 -27.26 -10.85 6.89
C ALA A 481 -28.63 -10.29 7.35
N THR A 482 -29.22 -9.39 6.57
CA THR A 482 -30.41 -8.61 6.97
C THR A 482 -31.56 -8.76 5.98
N LEU A 483 -31.74 -9.96 5.41
CA LEU A 483 -32.83 -10.23 4.48
C LEU A 483 -34.19 -10.13 5.18
N SER A 484 -35.18 -9.59 4.46
CA SER A 484 -36.57 -9.50 4.93
C SER A 484 -37.35 -10.79 4.70
N ASP A 485 -38.49 -10.97 5.38
CA ASP A 485 -39.37 -12.15 5.21
C ASP A 485 -39.91 -12.29 3.77
N ASN A 486 -39.95 -11.19 3.02
CA ASN A 486 -40.38 -11.15 1.63
C ASN A 486 -39.24 -11.45 0.62
N GLN A 487 -38.06 -11.78 1.11
CA GLN A 487 -36.93 -12.24 0.31
C GLN A 487 -36.72 -13.74 0.49
N LEU A 488 -36.27 -14.41 -0.57
CA LEU A 488 -35.95 -15.83 -0.57
C LEU A 488 -34.54 -16.02 -1.09
N LEU A 489 -33.70 -16.66 -0.28
CA LEU A 489 -32.30 -16.91 -0.62
C LEU A 489 -32.16 -18.18 -1.47
N LEU A 490 -31.50 -18.07 -2.61
CA LEU A 490 -31.32 -19.13 -3.60
C LEU A 490 -29.83 -19.36 -3.89
N ASP A 491 -29.33 -20.53 -3.52
CA ASP A 491 -28.01 -21.03 -3.91
C ASP A 491 -28.10 -21.79 -5.24
N VAL A 492 -27.46 -21.27 -6.28
CA VAL A 492 -27.47 -21.90 -7.61
C VAL A 492 -26.22 -22.73 -7.92
N ARG A 493 -25.39 -23.03 -6.91
CA ARG A 493 -24.26 -23.96 -7.00
C ARG A 493 -24.72 -25.42 -7.04
N ASN A 494 -23.83 -26.31 -7.43
CA ASN A 494 -24.05 -27.74 -7.35
C ASN A 494 -23.98 -28.22 -5.88
N PRO A 495 -24.74 -29.25 -5.47
CA PRO A 495 -24.77 -29.70 -4.08
C PRO A 495 -23.40 -30.02 -3.47
N GLY A 496 -22.49 -30.63 -4.24
CA GLY A 496 -21.14 -30.94 -3.77
C GLY A 496 -20.27 -29.70 -3.44
N GLU A 497 -20.61 -28.52 -3.95
CA GLU A 497 -19.94 -27.27 -3.56
C GLU A 497 -20.36 -26.81 -2.15
N LEU A 498 -21.58 -27.13 -1.73
CA LEU A 498 -22.09 -26.77 -0.40
C LEU A 498 -21.42 -27.63 0.67
N GLU A 499 -21.22 -28.92 0.39
CA GLU A 499 -20.57 -29.87 1.30
C GLU A 499 -19.10 -29.50 1.57
N ASN A 500 -18.36 -29.07 0.54
CA ASN A 500 -16.92 -28.81 0.63
C ASN A 500 -16.56 -27.36 0.91
N GLY A 501 -17.46 -26.42 0.60
CA GLY A 501 -17.20 -24.98 0.67
C GLY A 501 -18.06 -24.22 1.67
N GLY A 502 -19.07 -24.84 2.28
CA GLY A 502 -20.06 -24.17 3.10
C GLY A 502 -21.12 -23.42 2.28
N PHE A 503 -22.13 -22.89 2.96
CA PHE A 503 -23.29 -22.23 2.36
C PHE A 503 -23.88 -21.19 3.32
N ILE A 504 -24.81 -20.37 2.82
CA ILE A 504 -25.53 -19.40 3.64
C ILE A 504 -26.77 -20.09 4.22
N GLU A 505 -26.91 -20.06 5.54
CA GLU A 505 -28.03 -20.70 6.23
C GLU A 505 -29.39 -20.21 5.70
N GLY A 506 -30.34 -21.13 5.54
CA GLY A 506 -31.68 -20.83 5.01
C GLY A 506 -31.77 -20.75 3.48
N ALA A 507 -30.68 -20.97 2.74
CA ALA A 507 -30.71 -20.98 1.28
C ALA A 507 -31.42 -22.23 0.72
N ILE A 508 -32.32 -22.02 -0.25
CA ILE A 508 -32.82 -23.11 -1.11
C ILE A 508 -31.76 -23.40 -2.17
N ASN A 509 -31.44 -24.67 -2.42
CA ASN A 509 -30.47 -25.05 -3.45
C ASN A 509 -31.16 -25.56 -4.73
N ILE A 510 -31.01 -24.79 -5.81
CA ILE A 510 -31.43 -25.18 -7.17
C ILE A 510 -30.28 -24.88 -8.13
N PRO A 511 -29.49 -25.88 -8.54
CA PRO A 511 -28.37 -25.67 -9.46
C PRO A 511 -28.79 -24.94 -10.74
N VAL A 512 -27.97 -24.01 -11.22
CA VAL A 512 -28.32 -23.13 -12.37
C VAL A 512 -28.74 -23.90 -13.63
N ASP A 513 -28.16 -25.08 -13.86
CA ASP A 513 -28.46 -25.92 -15.02
C ASP A 513 -29.81 -26.66 -14.90
N GLN A 514 -30.36 -26.75 -13.68
CA GLN A 514 -31.66 -27.32 -13.38
C GLN A 514 -32.74 -26.25 -13.18
N LEU A 515 -32.35 -24.99 -12.93
CA LEU A 515 -33.24 -23.89 -12.57
C LEU A 515 -34.40 -23.72 -13.54
N ARG A 516 -34.15 -23.82 -14.85
CA ARG A 516 -35.20 -23.67 -15.87
C ARG A 516 -36.34 -24.67 -15.72
N HIS A 517 -36.05 -25.89 -15.26
CA HIS A 517 -37.02 -26.98 -15.12
C HIS A 517 -37.64 -27.07 -13.72
N ARG A 518 -37.09 -26.33 -12.76
CA ARG A 518 -37.49 -26.31 -11.35
C ARG A 518 -37.92 -24.92 -10.88
N MET A 519 -38.23 -24.02 -11.82
CA MET A 519 -38.55 -22.62 -11.52
C MET A 519 -39.90 -22.45 -10.83
N ASP A 520 -40.79 -23.43 -10.99
CA ASP A 520 -42.08 -23.56 -10.32
C ASP A 520 -41.97 -23.82 -8.81
N GLU A 521 -40.80 -24.27 -8.33
CA GLU A 521 -40.49 -24.36 -6.90
C GLU A 521 -40.30 -22.98 -6.24
N LEU A 522 -40.14 -21.91 -7.03
CA LEU A 522 -39.92 -20.55 -6.54
C LEU A 522 -41.19 -19.71 -6.62
N SER A 523 -41.53 -19.03 -5.53
CA SER A 523 -42.67 -18.10 -5.50
C SER A 523 -42.31 -16.76 -6.18
N LYS A 524 -43.23 -16.27 -7.03
CA LYS A 524 -43.12 -14.95 -7.68
C LYS A 524 -43.48 -13.78 -6.74
N ASP A 525 -44.09 -14.06 -5.58
CA ASP A 525 -44.49 -13.03 -4.62
C ASP A 525 -43.30 -12.51 -3.80
N LYS A 526 -42.23 -13.32 -3.72
CA LYS A 526 -40.98 -12.98 -3.04
C LYS A 526 -39.94 -12.44 -4.01
N GLU A 527 -39.08 -11.55 -3.53
CA GLU A 527 -37.85 -11.17 -4.24
C GLU A 527 -36.80 -12.27 -4.05
N ILE A 528 -36.28 -12.82 -5.16
CA ILE A 528 -35.29 -13.90 -5.13
C ILE A 528 -33.88 -13.33 -4.99
N VAL A 529 -33.21 -13.62 -3.89
CA VAL A 529 -31.83 -13.23 -3.62
C VAL A 529 -30.93 -14.40 -4.03
N ILE A 530 -30.18 -14.21 -5.11
CA ILE A 530 -29.42 -15.28 -5.76
C ILE A 530 -27.95 -15.16 -5.37
N TYR A 531 -27.31 -16.29 -5.10
CA TYR A 531 -25.86 -16.34 -5.08
C TYR A 531 -25.33 -17.61 -5.74
N CYS A 532 -24.07 -17.53 -6.19
CA CYS A 532 -23.28 -18.69 -6.57
C CYS A 532 -21.85 -18.51 -6.01
N GLN A 533 -20.89 -19.33 -6.45
CA GLN A 533 -19.53 -19.26 -5.92
C GLN A 533 -18.84 -17.89 -6.15
N VAL A 534 -18.97 -17.30 -7.35
CA VAL A 534 -18.24 -16.07 -7.74
C VAL A 534 -19.13 -15.00 -8.40
N GLY A 535 -20.45 -15.14 -8.33
CA GLY A 535 -21.45 -14.25 -8.96
C GLY A 535 -21.78 -14.55 -10.44
N LEU A 536 -20.93 -15.28 -11.17
CA LEU A 536 -21.13 -15.58 -12.61
C LEU A 536 -22.38 -16.42 -12.90
N ARG A 537 -22.52 -17.60 -12.27
CA ARG A 537 -23.70 -18.46 -12.42
C ARG A 537 -24.96 -17.81 -11.82
N GLY A 538 -24.77 -17.04 -10.74
CA GLY A 538 -25.81 -16.21 -10.15
C GLY A 538 -26.39 -15.20 -11.14
N ASN A 539 -25.55 -14.55 -11.95
CA ASN A 539 -26.01 -13.65 -13.02
C ASN A 539 -26.83 -14.39 -14.10
N VAL A 540 -26.43 -15.62 -14.47
CA VAL A 540 -27.22 -16.44 -15.42
C VAL A 540 -28.60 -16.77 -14.85
N ALA A 541 -28.66 -17.22 -13.60
CA ALA A 541 -29.92 -17.48 -12.89
C ALA A 541 -30.78 -16.22 -12.76
N TYR A 542 -30.18 -15.08 -12.41
CA TYR A 542 -30.84 -13.78 -12.35
C TYR A 542 -31.54 -13.45 -13.66
N ARG A 543 -30.83 -13.56 -14.80
CA ARG A 543 -31.43 -13.26 -16.12
C ARG A 543 -32.57 -14.22 -16.45
N GLN A 544 -32.44 -15.51 -16.13
CA GLN A 544 -33.54 -16.47 -16.30
C GLN A 544 -34.77 -16.07 -15.49
N LEU A 545 -34.62 -15.69 -14.22
CA LEU A 545 -35.72 -15.32 -13.33
C LEU A 545 -36.38 -14.00 -13.76
N VAL A 546 -35.60 -12.94 -14.00
CA VAL A 546 -36.15 -11.64 -14.40
C VAL A 546 -36.86 -11.72 -15.75
N ASN A 547 -36.35 -12.50 -16.71
CA ASN A 547 -37.05 -12.72 -17.98
C ASN A 547 -38.36 -13.50 -17.85
N ASN A 548 -38.59 -14.19 -16.72
CA ASN A 548 -39.84 -14.89 -16.40
C ASN A 548 -40.71 -14.11 -15.38
N GLY A 549 -40.41 -12.83 -15.15
CA GLY A 549 -41.23 -11.92 -14.34
C GLY A 549 -41.00 -11.99 -12.83
N PHE A 550 -39.89 -12.59 -12.39
CA PHE A 550 -39.50 -12.53 -10.97
C PHE A 550 -38.82 -11.20 -10.64
N LYS A 551 -38.99 -10.73 -9.40
CA LYS A 551 -38.07 -9.76 -8.80
C LYS A 551 -36.86 -10.52 -8.27
N ALA A 552 -35.66 -10.09 -8.61
CA ALA A 552 -34.45 -10.77 -8.17
C ALA A 552 -33.29 -9.81 -7.93
N ARG A 553 -32.32 -10.27 -7.14
CA ARG A 553 -31.01 -9.64 -6.95
C ARG A 553 -29.92 -10.69 -7.03
N ASN A 554 -28.73 -10.31 -7.50
CA ASN A 554 -27.57 -11.19 -7.56
C ASN A 554 -26.48 -10.72 -6.59
N LEU A 555 -25.98 -11.63 -5.75
CA LEU A 555 -24.86 -11.36 -4.85
C LEU A 555 -23.58 -11.15 -5.66
N ILE A 556 -23.13 -9.89 -5.71
CA ILE A 556 -21.94 -9.51 -6.47
C ILE A 556 -20.70 -10.10 -5.81
N GLY A 557 -19.81 -10.72 -6.59
CA GLY A 557 -18.67 -11.50 -6.08
C GLY A 557 -19.03 -12.87 -5.49
N GLY A 558 -20.32 -13.14 -5.28
CA GLY A 558 -20.82 -14.42 -4.80
C GLY A 558 -20.31 -14.81 -3.40
N TYR A 559 -20.41 -16.10 -3.12
CA TYR A 559 -20.02 -16.69 -1.83
C TYR A 559 -18.53 -16.50 -1.51
N ARG A 560 -17.66 -16.46 -2.54
CA ARG A 560 -16.22 -16.19 -2.35
C ARG A 560 -15.97 -14.83 -1.70
N THR A 561 -16.55 -13.75 -2.22
CA THR A 561 -16.41 -12.43 -1.59
C THR A 561 -16.96 -12.44 -0.16
N LEU A 562 -18.13 -13.06 0.06
CA LEU A 562 -18.73 -13.16 1.40
C LEU A 562 -17.83 -13.90 2.40
N MET A 563 -17.17 -14.98 1.99
CA MET A 563 -16.27 -15.74 2.86
C MET A 563 -15.09 -14.90 3.32
N TYR A 564 -14.39 -14.24 2.39
CA TYR A 564 -13.23 -13.42 2.74
C TYR A 564 -13.59 -12.09 3.40
N ALA A 565 -14.84 -11.61 3.24
CA ALA A 565 -15.36 -10.50 4.05
C ALA A 565 -15.49 -10.84 5.54
N LYS A 566 -15.47 -12.12 5.91
CA LYS A 566 -15.54 -12.61 7.30
C LYS A 566 -14.20 -13.12 7.85
N ALA A 567 -13.16 -13.19 7.01
CA ALA A 567 -11.84 -13.71 7.37
C ALA A 567 -11.07 -12.80 8.32
#